data_AF-A0A3R8RYE2-F1
#
_entry.id   AF-A0A3R8RYE2-F1
#
_cell.length_a   1.000
_cell.length_b   1.000
_cell.length_c   1.000
_cell.angle_alpha   90.00
_cell.angle_beta   90.00
_cell.angle_gamma   90.00
#
_symmetry.space_group_name_H-M   'P 1'
#
loop_
_entity.id
_entity.type
_entity.pdbx_description
1 polymer ?
#
loop_
_entity_poly.entity_id
_entity_poly.type
_entity_poly.pdbx_seq_one_letter_code
_entity_poly.pdbx_strand_id
1 'polypeptide(L)'
;MTLLDSEKIAQIKDGADPEPVEAIARLLAACATVDQTKPLFETLEIEANKLGWPLDRDFAAVALQHYSAIASAKPVQLRMLSVAAGRAGWCASCATSGSEGISRSRHFKELEALLQKP
;
A
#
# COMPACT_ATOMS: atom_id res chain seq x y z
N MET A 1 -17.21 0.92 -6.34
CA MET A 1 -15.93 1.62 -6.46
C MET A 1 -15.14 1.33 -5.20
N THR A 2 -13.96 0.73 -5.33
CA THR A 2 -13.09 0.37 -4.22
C THR A 2 -12.24 1.57 -3.76
N LEU A 3 -11.60 1.45 -2.60
CA LEU A 3 -10.61 2.43 -2.15
C LEU A 3 -9.47 2.54 -3.18
N LEU A 4 -8.99 1.41 -3.70
CA LEU A 4 -7.95 1.35 -4.72
C LEU A 4 -8.35 2.14 -5.99
N ASP A 5 -9.58 1.95 -6.48
CA ASP A 5 -10.09 2.67 -7.65
C ASP A 5 -10.07 4.19 -7.43
N SER A 6 -10.46 4.63 -6.23
CA SER A 6 -10.55 6.04 -5.87
C SER A 6 -9.17 6.69 -5.84
N GLU A 7 -8.20 6.02 -5.21
CA GLU A 7 -6.81 6.48 -5.15
C GLU A 7 -6.16 6.47 -6.53
N LYS A 8 -6.44 5.45 -7.36
CA LYS A 8 -5.94 5.37 -8.74
C LYS A 8 -6.40 6.56 -9.57
N ILE A 9 -7.69 6.90 -9.50
CA ILE A 9 -8.25 8.07 -10.17
C ILE A 9 -7.58 9.36 -9.69
N ALA A 10 -7.31 9.48 -8.39
CA ALA A 10 -6.66 10.66 -7.83
C ALA A 10 -5.21 10.83 -8.32
N GLN A 11 -4.43 9.75 -8.40
CA GLN A 11 -3.08 9.77 -8.96
C GLN A 11 -3.06 10.22 -10.43
N ILE A 12 -3.96 9.65 -11.24
CA ILE A 12 -4.07 10.01 -12.67
C ILE A 12 -4.44 11.49 -12.84
N LYS A 13 -5.32 12.02 -11.98
CA LYS A 13 -5.67 13.46 -11.99
C LYS A 13 -4.49 14.37 -11.64
N ASP A 14 -3.55 13.88 -10.84
CA ASP A 14 -2.31 14.59 -10.48
C ASP A 14 -1.19 14.40 -11.52
N GLY A 15 -1.48 13.71 -12.63
CA GLY A 15 -0.54 13.47 -13.72
C GLY A 15 0.44 12.32 -13.48
N ALA A 16 0.24 11.53 -12.43
CA ALA A 16 1.07 10.37 -12.11
C ALA A 16 0.54 9.08 -12.76
N ASP A 17 1.42 8.10 -12.97
CA ASP A 17 1.06 6.75 -13.43
C ASP A 17 1.10 5.74 -12.26
N PRO A 18 -0.06 5.32 -11.72
CA PRO A 18 -0.13 4.35 -10.64
C PRO A 18 0.01 2.89 -11.10
N GLU A 19 -0.03 2.61 -12.41
CA GLU A 19 -0.07 1.24 -12.93
C GLU A 19 1.16 0.39 -12.54
N PRO A 20 2.41 0.91 -12.55
CA PRO A 20 3.57 0.13 -12.11
C PRO A 20 3.44 -0.38 -10.67
N VAL A 21 2.97 0.47 -9.75
CA VAL A 21 2.79 0.10 -8.34
C VAL A 21 1.70 -0.97 -8.20
N GLU A 22 0.58 -0.80 -8.91
CA GLU A 22 -0.52 -1.76 -8.88
C GLU A 22 -0.11 -3.12 -9.47
N ALA A 23 0.62 -3.11 -10.58
CA ALA A 23 1.13 -4.32 -11.22
C ALA A 23 2.10 -5.08 -10.31
N ILE A 24 3.00 -4.38 -9.62
CA ILE A 24 3.92 -5.01 -8.66
C ILE A 24 3.15 -5.59 -7.47
N ALA A 25 2.13 -4.90 -6.96
CA ALA A 25 1.29 -5.43 -5.88
C ALA A 25 0.52 -6.70 -6.29
N ARG A 26 0.05 -6.78 -7.54
CA ARG A 26 -0.52 -8.01 -8.12
C ARG A 26 0.50 -9.15 -8.20
N LEU A 27 1.71 -8.87 -8.67
CA LEU A 27 2.78 -9.87 -8.77
C LEU A 27 3.19 -10.40 -7.39
N LEU A 28 3.27 -9.51 -6.40
CA LEU A 28 3.53 -9.88 -5.00
C LEU A 28 2.48 -10.86 -4.47
N ALA A 29 1.20 -10.62 -4.74
CA ALA A 29 0.14 -11.53 -4.32
C ALA A 29 0.26 -12.92 -4.96
N ALA A 30 0.82 -13.02 -6.17
CA ALA A 30 1.02 -14.29 -6.86
C ALA A 30 2.23 -15.09 -6.34
N CYS A 31 3.14 -14.50 -5.55
CA CYS A 31 4.32 -15.19 -5.04
C CYS A 31 3.94 -16.37 -4.12
N ALA A 32 4.66 -17.47 -4.26
CA ALA A 32 4.49 -18.66 -3.43
C ALA A 32 5.27 -18.57 -2.11
N THR A 33 6.37 -17.81 -2.09
CA THR A 33 7.24 -17.67 -0.92
C THR A 33 7.63 -16.21 -0.66
N VAL A 34 8.01 -15.91 0.58
CA VAL A 34 8.49 -14.58 0.98
C VAL A 34 9.79 -14.22 0.25
N ASP A 35 10.65 -15.19 -0.06
CA ASP A 35 11.91 -14.89 -0.76
C ASP A 35 11.69 -14.33 -2.18
N GLN A 36 10.66 -14.82 -2.88
CA GLN A 36 10.27 -14.30 -4.20
C GLN A 36 9.80 -12.83 -4.14
N THR A 37 9.29 -12.40 -2.99
CA THR A 37 8.76 -11.03 -2.83
C THR A 37 9.85 -9.97 -2.67
N LYS A 38 11.07 -10.35 -2.25
CA LYS A 38 12.16 -9.41 -1.92
C LYS A 38 12.49 -8.43 -3.07
N PRO A 39 12.84 -8.89 -4.29
CA PRO A 39 13.15 -7.97 -5.40
C PRO A 39 11.94 -7.14 -5.84
N LEU A 40 10.73 -7.69 -5.68
CA LEU A 40 9.49 -6.97 -6.01
C LEU A 40 9.24 -5.83 -5.03
N PHE A 41 9.53 -6.00 -3.73
CA PHE A 41 9.40 -4.91 -2.76
C PHE A 41 10.40 -3.78 -2.99
N GLU A 42 11.63 -4.10 -3.40
CA GLU A 42 12.62 -3.08 -3.80
C GLU A 42 12.12 -2.26 -5.00
N THR A 43 11.56 -2.93 -6.00
CA THR A 43 10.98 -2.27 -7.17
C THR A 43 9.73 -1.46 -6.81
N LEU A 44 8.87 -2.00 -5.93
CA LEU A 44 7.69 -1.32 -5.43
C LEU A 44 8.07 0.00 -4.75
N GLU A 45 9.12 0.01 -3.94
CA GLU A 45 9.56 1.20 -3.22
C GLU A 45 9.99 2.31 -4.20
N ILE A 46 10.75 1.96 -5.23
CA ILE A 46 11.18 2.89 -6.27
C ILE A 46 9.98 3.50 -7.00
N GLU A 47 9.02 2.69 -7.43
CA GLU A 47 7.85 3.16 -8.15
C GLU A 47 6.88 3.94 -7.25
N ALA A 48 6.68 3.50 -6.01
CA ALA A 48 5.79 4.15 -5.05
C ALA A 48 6.26 5.56 -4.68
N ASN A 49 7.58 5.76 -4.58
CA ASN A 49 8.15 7.07 -4.23
C ASN A 49 8.05 8.11 -5.37
N LYS A 50 7.61 7.70 -6.58
CA LYS A 50 7.26 8.62 -7.67
C LYS A 50 5.84 9.17 -7.56
N LEU A 51 5.01 8.61 -6.68
CA LEU A 51 3.60 8.97 -6.53
C LEU A 51 3.40 9.97 -5.38
N GLY A 52 2.40 10.83 -5.52
CA GLY A 52 1.94 11.72 -4.45
C GLY A 52 0.96 11.05 -3.48
N TRP A 53 0.39 11.83 -2.55
CA TRP A 53 -0.64 11.38 -1.60
C TRP A 53 -1.94 12.21 -1.71
N PRO A 54 -2.60 12.26 -2.89
CA PRO A 54 -3.68 13.21 -3.17
C PRO A 54 -4.93 13.03 -2.28
N LEU A 55 -5.12 11.86 -1.67
CA LEU A 55 -6.20 11.57 -0.74
C LEU A 55 -5.70 11.26 0.68
N ASP A 56 -4.52 11.78 1.04
CA ASP A 56 -3.89 11.56 2.34
C ASP A 56 -3.67 10.07 2.65
N ARG A 57 -3.27 9.31 1.63
CA ARG A 57 -2.86 7.91 1.74
C ARG A 57 -1.69 7.62 0.82
N ASP A 58 -0.86 6.67 1.24
CA ASP A 58 0.16 6.09 0.39
C ASP A 58 -0.49 5.07 -0.57
N PHE A 59 -0.43 5.34 -1.88
CA PHE A 59 -1.06 4.48 -2.88
C PHE A 59 -0.53 3.04 -2.83
N ALA A 60 0.78 2.86 -2.62
CA ALA A 60 1.36 1.53 -2.53
C ALA A 60 0.86 0.77 -1.28
N ALA A 61 0.68 1.43 -0.15
CA ALA A 61 0.05 0.83 1.03
C ALA A 61 -1.39 0.39 0.74
N VAL A 62 -2.17 1.20 0.00
CA VAL A 62 -3.55 0.84 -0.41
C VAL A 62 -3.54 -0.35 -1.37
N ALA A 63 -2.66 -0.34 -2.37
CA ALA A 63 -2.53 -1.44 -3.34
C ALA A 63 -2.11 -2.75 -2.67
N LEU A 64 -1.11 -2.70 -1.77
CA LEU A 64 -0.67 -3.86 -1.00
C LEU A 64 -1.79 -4.41 -0.12
N GLN A 65 -2.54 -3.55 0.58
CA GLN A 65 -3.69 -3.97 1.37
C GLN A 65 -4.72 -4.69 0.51
N HIS A 66 -5.07 -4.10 -0.63
CA HIS A 66 -6.06 -4.66 -1.54
C HIS A 66 -5.66 -6.04 -2.05
N TYR A 67 -4.44 -6.18 -2.60
CA TYR A 67 -3.99 -7.44 -3.19
C TYR A 67 -3.56 -8.49 -2.17
N SER A 68 -3.25 -8.10 -0.93
CA SER A 68 -2.99 -9.07 0.15
C SER A 68 -4.21 -9.97 0.41
N ALA A 69 -5.43 -9.52 0.11
CA ALA A 69 -6.65 -10.30 0.28
C ALA A 69 -6.71 -11.53 -0.64
N ILE A 70 -5.95 -11.52 -1.75
CA ILE A 70 -5.88 -12.61 -2.73
C ILE A 70 -4.49 -13.24 -2.82
N ALA A 71 -3.62 -13.00 -1.83
CA ALA A 71 -2.27 -13.53 -1.85
C ALA A 71 -2.27 -15.07 -1.78
N SER A 72 -1.47 -15.71 -2.63
CA SER A 72 -1.36 -17.16 -2.78
C SER A 72 -0.87 -17.88 -1.52
N ALA A 73 -0.16 -17.17 -0.63
CA ALA A 73 0.41 -17.73 0.58
C ALA A 73 0.23 -16.78 1.79
N LYS A 74 -0.18 -17.32 2.94
CA LYS A 74 -0.36 -16.55 4.18
C LYS A 74 0.92 -15.79 4.61
N PRO A 75 2.14 -16.37 4.53
CA PRO A 75 3.36 -15.60 4.81
C PRO A 75 3.57 -14.40 3.87
N VAL A 76 3.19 -14.53 2.59
CA VAL A 76 3.25 -13.44 1.61
C VAL A 76 2.21 -12.38 1.94
N GLN A 77 0.96 -12.77 2.26
CA GLN A 77 -0.08 -11.87 2.74
C GLN A 77 0.41 -11.02 3.92
N LEU A 78 0.95 -11.67 4.97
CA LEU A 78 1.45 -10.99 6.16
C LEU A 78 2.61 -10.04 5.82
N ARG A 79 3.51 -10.44 4.92
CA ARG A 79 4.59 -9.58 4.46
C ARG A 79 4.08 -8.36 3.71
N MET A 80 3.11 -8.50 2.81
CA MET A 80 2.47 -7.38 2.10
C MET A 80 1.82 -6.41 3.08
N LEU A 81 1.05 -6.91 4.05
CA LEU A 81 0.41 -6.09 5.08
C LEU A 81 1.42 -5.38 5.99
N SER A 82 2.53 -6.04 6.34
CA SER A 82 3.60 -5.44 7.15
C SER A 82 4.29 -4.29 6.42
N VAL A 83 4.59 -4.44 5.12
CA VAL A 83 5.17 -3.37 4.31
C VAL A 83 4.16 -2.23 4.13
N ALA A 84 2.88 -2.55 3.87
CA ALA A 84 1.82 -1.56 3.77
C ALA A 84 1.71 -0.73 5.05
N ALA A 85 1.72 -1.38 6.22
CA ALA A 85 1.67 -0.72 7.52
C ALA A 85 2.87 0.21 7.73
N GLY A 86 4.08 -0.22 7.37
CA GLY A 86 5.28 0.62 7.43
C GLY A 86 5.14 1.90 6.59
N ARG A 87 4.64 1.78 5.36
CA ARG A 87 4.42 2.94 4.47
C ARG A 87 3.31 3.87 4.97
N ALA A 88 2.18 3.31 5.38
CA ALA A 88 1.08 4.10 5.96
C ALA A 88 1.51 4.81 7.25
N GLY A 89 2.34 4.16 8.08
CA GLY A 89 2.93 4.76 9.28
C GLY A 89 3.86 5.93 8.97
N TRP A 90 4.73 5.79 7.97
CA TRP A 90 5.58 6.90 7.50
C TRP A 90 4.73 8.07 6.98
N CYS A 91 3.75 7.78 6.11
CA CYS A 91 2.80 8.78 5.61
C CYS A 91 2.11 9.54 6.76
N ALA A 92 1.63 8.82 7.78
CA ALA A 92 1.03 9.39 8.97
C ALA A 92 2.00 10.25 9.80
N SER A 93 3.27 9.85 9.91
CA SER A 93 4.29 10.61 10.63
C SER A 93 4.64 11.95 9.96
N CYS A 94 4.46 12.06 8.64
CA CYS A 94 4.68 13.29 7.87
C CYS A 94 3.50 14.28 7.94
N ALA A 95 2.39 13.92 8.57
CA ALA A 95 1.24 14.80 8.71
C ALA A 95 1.54 15.95 9.68
N THR A 96 1.29 17.19 9.26
CA THR A 96 1.71 18.37 10.03
C THR A 96 0.68 18.84 11.07
N SER A 97 -0.61 18.52 10.93
CA SER A 97 -1.66 18.48 11.98
C SER A 97 -3.08 18.43 11.35
N GLY A 98 -4.13 18.25 12.16
CA GLY A 98 -5.52 18.40 11.72
C GLY A 98 -6.13 17.17 11.03
N SER A 99 -7.04 17.41 10.09
CA SER A 99 -7.81 16.35 9.41
C SER A 99 -6.93 15.41 8.57
N GLU A 100 -5.82 15.92 8.02
CA GLU A 100 -4.82 15.15 7.27
C GLU A 100 -4.19 14.05 8.13
N GLY A 101 -3.78 14.39 9.35
CA GLY A 101 -3.19 13.43 10.29
C GLY A 101 -4.18 12.35 10.74
N ILE A 102 -5.46 12.71 10.89
CA ILE A 102 -6.53 11.76 11.23
C ILE A 102 -6.75 10.76 10.08
N SER A 103 -6.80 11.24 8.83
CA SER A 103 -6.99 10.39 7.65
C SER A 103 -5.84 9.41 7.46
N ARG A 104 -4.59 9.89 7.55
CA ARG A 104 -3.39 9.04 7.39
C ARG A 104 -3.25 8.02 8.52
N SER A 105 -3.50 8.44 9.76
CA SER A 105 -3.45 7.54 10.92
C SER A 105 -4.54 6.47 10.88
N ARG A 106 -5.69 6.74 10.26
CA ARG A 106 -6.77 5.76 10.12
C ARG A 106 -6.32 4.57 9.26
N HIS A 107 -5.72 4.84 8.11
CA HIS A 107 -5.25 3.78 7.21
C HIS A 107 -4.19 2.90 7.88
N PHE A 108 -3.25 3.52 8.59
CA PHE A 108 -2.26 2.79 9.40
C PHE A 108 -2.92 1.87 10.44
N LYS A 109 -3.89 2.37 11.22
CA LYS A 109 -4.61 1.56 12.22
C LYS A 109 -5.42 0.42 11.61
N GLU A 110 -6.01 0.61 10.43
CA GLU A 110 -6.70 -0.46 9.69
C GLU A 110 -5.74 -1.60 9.33
N LEU A 111 -4.52 -1.26 8.90
CA LEU A 111 -3.47 -2.23 8.57
C LEU A 111 -2.93 -2.95 9.80
N GLU A 112 -2.72 -2.24 10.92
CA GLU A 112 -2.35 -2.87 12.19
C GLU A 112 -3.40 -3.88 12.66
N ALA A 113 -4.68 -3.52 12.54
CA ALA A 113 -5.78 -4.42 12.90
C ALA A 113 -5.83 -5.68 12.00
N LEU A 114 -5.45 -5.58 10.72
CA LEU A 114 -5.35 -6.73 9.83
C LEU A 114 -4.19 -7.66 10.20
N LEU A 115 -3.06 -7.10 10.67
CA LEU A 115 -1.90 -7.88 11.13
C LEU A 115 -2.16 -8.60 12.46
N GLN A 116 -3.05 -8.08 13.29
CA GLN A 116 -3.43 -8.67 14.58
C GLN A 116 -4.52 -9.75 14.48
N LYS A 117 -5.15 -9.90 13.31
CA LYS A 117 -6.15 -10.95 13.07
C LYS A 117 -5.43 -12.25 12.63
N PRO A 118 -5.45 -13.31 13.45
CA PRO A 118 -4.83 -14.59 13.10
C PRO A 118 -5.40 -15.17 11.80
#